data_AF-A0A349NFW7-F1
#
_entry.id   AF-A0A349NFW7-F1
#
_cell.length_a   1.000
_cell.length_b   1.000
_cell.length_c   1.000
_cell.angle_alpha   90.00
_cell.angle_beta   90.00
_cell.angle_gamma   90.00
#
_symmetry.space_group_name_H-M   'P 1'
#
loop_
_entity.id
_entity.type
_entity.pdbx_description
1 polymer ?
#
loop_
_entity_poly.entity_id
_entity_poly.type
_entity_poly.pdbx_seq_one_letter_code
_entity_poly.pdbx_strand_id
1 'polypeptide(L)'
;MDWIVNLFTTQDSVAHIALLYSLVIAIGCYLGKIKIAGISLGVTFVLFAGILAGHIGFTAPMPVLNFLQDFGLIIFVFMIGLQVGPGFFESFGKAGIRMNLLATIIILLNIGVMFACYFIFFSPSTKNMAMMVGTMYGAVTNTPGLGAASEALHSIMGQNIPLIANGYACAYPLGVLGIIGATLLIKYVCHIDIKKENEELNAKEAQDPHAVPHPMHLKVS
;
A
#
# COMPACT_ATOMS: atom_id res chain seq x y z
N MET A 1 -32.70 -24.85 7.91
CA MET A 1 -31.75 -24.35 6.88
C MET A 1 -31.46 -22.85 7.04
N ASP A 2 -32.11 -22.19 7.99
CA ASP A 2 -32.02 -20.74 8.23
C ASP A 2 -30.69 -20.30 8.84
N TRP A 3 -29.97 -21.21 9.51
CA TRP A 3 -28.68 -20.91 10.10
C TRP A 3 -27.61 -20.56 9.06
N ILE A 4 -27.64 -21.17 7.87
CA ILE A 4 -26.72 -20.86 6.76
C ILE A 4 -27.06 -19.48 6.22
N VAL A 5 -28.34 -19.21 5.98
CA VAL A 5 -28.79 -17.90 5.49
C VAL A 5 -28.43 -16.80 6.50
N ASN A 6 -28.72 -17.01 7.79
CA ASN A 6 -28.33 -16.10 8.86
C ASN A 6 -26.81 -15.90 8.96
N LEU A 7 -26.00 -16.92 8.67
CA LEU A 7 -24.54 -16.78 8.63
C LEU A 7 -24.09 -15.78 7.54
N PHE A 8 -24.76 -15.72 6.40
CA PHE A 8 -24.44 -14.79 5.31
C PHE A 8 -25.17 -13.44 5.43
N THR A 9 -26.27 -13.36 6.16
CA THR A 9 -27.13 -12.15 6.21
C THR A 9 -27.04 -11.38 7.53
N THR A 10 -26.65 -12.02 8.64
CA THR A 10 -26.54 -11.36 9.95
C THR A 10 -25.16 -10.72 10.13
N GLN A 11 -25.02 -9.47 9.68
CA GLN A 11 -23.75 -8.73 9.69
C GLN A 11 -23.16 -8.54 11.10
N ASP A 12 -23.99 -8.52 12.14
CA ASP A 12 -23.56 -8.31 13.53
C ASP A 12 -22.98 -9.57 14.21
N SER A 13 -23.09 -10.73 13.58
CA SER A 13 -22.61 -11.99 14.17
C SER A 13 -21.11 -12.14 14.02
N VAL A 14 -20.41 -12.52 15.10
CA VAL A 14 -18.98 -12.85 15.07
C VAL A 14 -18.67 -13.91 14.00
N ALA A 15 -19.57 -14.87 13.80
CA ALA A 15 -19.41 -15.91 12.80
C ALA A 15 -19.45 -15.34 11.36
N HIS A 16 -20.31 -14.35 11.11
CA HIS A 16 -20.36 -13.66 9.82
C HIS A 16 -19.07 -12.88 9.55
N ILE A 17 -18.57 -12.15 10.56
CA ILE A 17 -17.36 -11.33 10.43
C ILE A 17 -16.14 -12.22 10.18
N ALA A 18 -16.00 -13.32 10.93
CA ALA A 18 -14.92 -14.29 10.72
C ALA A 18 -15.01 -14.92 9.31
N LEU A 19 -16.21 -15.28 8.86
CA LEU A 19 -16.44 -15.79 7.52
C LEU A 19 -16.08 -14.75 6.45
N LEU A 20 -16.48 -13.49 6.65
CA LEU A 20 -16.21 -12.39 5.74
C LEU A 20 -14.72 -12.20 5.52
N TYR A 21 -13.96 -12.03 6.60
CA TYR A 21 -12.52 -11.81 6.49
C TYR A 21 -11.78 -13.04 5.97
N SER A 22 -12.12 -14.23 6.45
CA SER A 22 -11.48 -15.47 5.97
C SER A 22 -11.71 -15.69 4.48
N LEU A 23 -12.93 -15.45 3.98
CA LEU A 23 -13.27 -15.61 2.57
C LEU A 23 -12.60 -14.53 1.69
N VAL A 24 -12.64 -13.27 2.10
CA VAL A 24 -11.97 -12.17 1.38
C VAL A 24 -10.46 -12.39 1.31
N ILE A 25 -9.82 -12.76 2.43
CA ILE A 25 -8.38 -13.04 2.48
C ILE A 25 -8.04 -14.29 1.66
N ALA A 26 -8.79 -15.38 1.81
CA ALA A 26 -8.52 -16.62 1.08
C ALA A 26 -8.65 -16.43 -0.43
N ILE A 27 -9.73 -15.81 -0.90
CA ILE A 27 -9.96 -15.51 -2.32
C ILE A 27 -8.88 -14.55 -2.82
N GLY A 28 -8.62 -13.46 -2.09
CA GLY A 28 -7.60 -12.48 -2.46
C GLY A 28 -6.21 -13.09 -2.58
N CYS A 29 -5.78 -13.90 -1.61
CA CYS A 29 -4.51 -14.62 -1.65
C CYS A 29 -4.47 -15.67 -2.76
N TYR A 30 -5.58 -16.36 -3.03
CA TYR A 30 -5.67 -17.34 -4.12
C TYR A 30 -5.51 -16.65 -5.49
N LEU A 31 -6.27 -15.58 -5.72
CA LEU A 31 -6.15 -14.75 -6.93
C LEU A 31 -4.75 -14.11 -7.05
N GLY A 32 -4.13 -13.75 -5.92
CA GLY A 32 -2.76 -13.26 -5.85
C GLY A 32 -1.71 -14.21 -6.43
N LYS A 33 -1.95 -15.52 -6.42
CA LYS A 33 -1.04 -16.51 -7.01
C LYS A 33 -1.16 -16.61 -8.53
N ILE A 34 -2.23 -16.08 -9.11
CA ILE A 34 -2.46 -16.11 -10.56
C ILE A 34 -1.48 -15.13 -11.21
N LYS A 35 -0.71 -15.64 -12.17
CA LYS A 35 0.22 -14.84 -12.97
C LYS A 35 -0.43 -14.57 -14.32
N ILE A 36 -0.56 -13.30 -14.68
CA ILE A 36 -1.02 -12.88 -16.01
C ILE A 36 0.17 -12.25 -16.72
N ALA A 37 0.54 -12.76 -17.89
CA ALA A 37 1.70 -12.29 -18.67
C ALA A 37 3.03 -12.28 -17.89
N GLY A 38 3.21 -13.22 -16.94
CA GLY A 38 4.41 -13.32 -16.11
C GLY A 38 4.44 -12.36 -14.91
N ILE A 39 3.43 -11.52 -14.74
CA ILE A 39 3.30 -10.56 -13.63
C ILE A 39 2.19 -11.05 -12.69
N SER A 40 2.45 -11.01 -11.39
CA SER A 40 1.46 -11.26 -10.34
C SER A 40 1.32 -10.00 -9.50
N LEU A 41 0.07 -9.61 -9.21
CA LEU A 41 -0.21 -8.49 -8.29
C LEU A 41 -0.09 -8.92 -6.81
N GLY A 42 0.10 -10.22 -6.54
CA GLY A 42 0.32 -10.74 -5.19
C GLY A 42 -0.80 -10.38 -4.20
N VAL A 43 -0.41 -9.91 -3.02
CA VAL A 43 -1.32 -9.61 -1.89
C VAL A 43 -2.28 -8.45 -2.21
N THR A 44 -2.00 -7.63 -3.22
CA THR A 44 -2.91 -6.58 -3.70
C THR A 44 -4.29 -7.12 -4.11
N PHE A 45 -4.40 -8.38 -4.55
CA PHE A 45 -5.71 -8.99 -4.86
C PHE A 45 -6.64 -9.10 -3.64
N VAL A 46 -6.12 -9.06 -2.41
CA VAL A 46 -6.92 -9.00 -1.19
C VAL A 46 -7.70 -7.68 -1.12
N LEU A 47 -7.11 -6.56 -1.53
CA LEU A 47 -7.81 -5.27 -1.60
C LEU A 47 -8.96 -5.34 -2.61
N PHE A 48 -8.72 -5.87 -3.81
CA PHE A 48 -9.76 -6.00 -4.85
C PHE A 48 -10.90 -6.93 -4.41
N ALA A 49 -10.57 -8.05 -3.76
CA ALA A 49 -11.56 -8.95 -3.18
C ALA A 49 -12.40 -8.25 -2.10
N GLY A 50 -11.77 -7.41 -1.26
CA GLY A 50 -12.45 -6.60 -0.25
C GLY A 50 -13.37 -5.54 -0.84
N ILE A 51 -12.94 -4.83 -1.89
CA ILE A 51 -13.77 -3.85 -2.61
C ILE A 51 -14.99 -4.55 -3.22
N LEU A 52 -14.79 -5.71 -3.87
CA LEU A 52 -15.87 -6.48 -4.48
C LEU A 52 -16.86 -6.98 -3.42
N ALA A 53 -16.36 -7.52 -2.31
CA ALA A 53 -17.19 -7.95 -1.18
C ALA A 53 -18.01 -6.80 -0.59
N GLY A 54 -17.39 -5.64 -0.37
CA GLY A 54 -18.07 -4.43 0.07
C GLY A 54 -19.13 -3.94 -0.93
N HIS A 55 -18.86 -4.03 -2.23
CA HIS A 55 -19.79 -3.62 -3.28
C HIS A 55 -21.07 -4.49 -3.33
N ILE A 56 -20.94 -5.80 -3.11
CA ILE A 56 -22.10 -6.72 -3.08
C ILE A 56 -22.83 -6.72 -1.73
N GLY A 57 -22.47 -5.84 -0.79
CA GLY A 57 -23.09 -5.74 0.53
C GLY A 57 -22.62 -6.82 1.52
N PHE A 58 -21.57 -7.58 1.19
CA PHE A 58 -20.93 -8.52 2.10
C PHE A 58 -19.96 -7.74 3.00
N THR A 59 -20.52 -7.10 4.02
CA THR A 59 -19.84 -6.16 4.92
C THR A 59 -20.20 -6.43 6.39
N ALA A 60 -19.44 -5.82 7.30
CA ALA A 60 -19.64 -5.90 8.74
C ALA A 60 -19.95 -4.50 9.33
N PRO A 61 -20.42 -4.40 10.59
CA PRO A 61 -20.65 -3.13 11.24
C PRO A 61 -19.40 -2.25 11.25
N MET A 62 -19.57 -0.96 10.94
CA MET A 62 -18.47 0.02 10.88
C MET A 62 -17.57 0.02 12.12
N PRO A 63 -18.08 -0.09 13.37
CA PRO A 63 -17.22 -0.15 14.54
C PRO A 63 -16.25 -1.34 14.51
N VAL A 64 -16.69 -2.49 14.02
CA VAL A 64 -15.84 -3.69 13.91
C VAL A 64 -14.83 -3.55 12.77
N LEU A 65 -15.26 -3.00 11.63
CA LEU A 65 -14.35 -2.72 10.50
C LEU A 65 -13.23 -1.76 10.90
N ASN A 66 -13.57 -0.67 11.57
CA ASN A 66 -12.59 0.31 12.06
C ASN A 66 -11.63 -0.33 13.07
N PHE A 67 -12.16 -1.07 14.04
CA PHE A 67 -11.34 -1.78 15.01
C PHE A 67 -10.36 -2.75 14.34
N LEU A 68 -10.81 -3.54 13.36
CA LEU A 68 -9.94 -4.49 12.65
C LEU A 68 -8.89 -3.77 11.79
N GLN A 69 -9.26 -2.66 11.15
CA GLN A 69 -8.34 -1.82 10.39
C GLN A 69 -7.23 -1.27 11.30
N ASP A 70 -7.60 -0.66 12.43
CA ASP A 70 -6.65 -0.07 13.38
C ASP A 70 -5.76 -1.14 14.01
N PHE A 71 -6.36 -2.25 14.44
CA PHE A 71 -5.62 -3.38 15.00
C PHE A 71 -4.62 -3.98 14.01
N GLY A 72 -5.05 -4.21 12.76
CA GLY A 72 -4.20 -4.70 11.69
C GLY A 72 -3.06 -3.73 11.37
N LEU A 73 -3.36 -2.43 11.32
CA LEU A 73 -2.36 -1.39 11.10
C LEU A 73 -1.34 -1.31 12.25
N ILE A 74 -1.78 -1.41 13.50
CA ILE A 74 -0.88 -1.41 14.67
C ILE A 74 0.08 -2.58 14.59
N ILE A 75 -0.42 -3.79 14.33
CA ILE A 75 0.44 -4.98 14.17
C ILE A 75 1.41 -4.78 13.00
N PHE A 76 0.93 -4.26 11.87
CA PHE A 76 1.75 -4.02 10.69
C PHE A 76 2.90 -3.03 10.97
N VAL A 77 2.59 -1.87 11.55
CA VAL A 77 3.58 -0.85 11.90
C VAL A 77 4.55 -1.36 12.97
N PHE A 78 4.05 -2.12 13.95
CA PHE A 78 4.88 -2.75 14.98
C PHE A 78 5.89 -3.74 14.37
N MET A 79 5.44 -4.60 13.45
CA MET A 79 6.30 -5.57 12.78
C MET A 79 7.36 -4.88 11.90
N ILE A 80 6.97 -3.85 11.13
CA ILE A 80 7.95 -3.02 10.40
C ILE A 80 8.95 -2.42 11.37
N GLY A 81 8.49 -1.82 12.47
CA GLY A 81 9.34 -1.19 13.48
C GLY A 81 10.38 -2.16 14.07
N LEU A 82 9.99 -3.40 14.36
CA LEU A 82 10.91 -4.43 14.82
C LEU A 82 11.91 -4.87 13.73
N GLN A 83 11.47 -4.96 12.47
CA GLN A 83 12.33 -5.39 11.36
C GLN A 83 13.35 -4.32 10.97
N VAL A 84 12.95 -3.05 10.94
CA VAL A 84 13.82 -1.92 10.55
C VAL A 84 14.58 -1.30 11.72
N GLY A 85 14.18 -1.60 12.96
CA GLY A 85 14.76 -1.04 14.19
C GLY A 85 16.28 -1.27 14.33
N PRO A 86 16.81 -2.48 14.14
CA PRO A 86 18.25 -2.74 14.24
C PRO A 86 19.10 -1.92 13.27
N GLY A 87 18.60 -1.68 12.05
CA GLY A 87 19.29 -0.89 11.02
C GLY A 87 19.04 0.62 11.07
N PHE A 88 18.19 1.09 11.99
CA PHE A 88 17.79 2.50 12.05
C PHE A 88 18.98 3.43 12.33
N PHE A 89 19.81 3.09 13.32
CA PHE A 89 20.98 3.92 13.67
C PHE A 89 22.11 3.80 12.64
N GLU A 90 22.30 2.63 12.05
CA GLU A 90 23.25 2.41 10.96
C GLU A 90 22.89 3.25 9.72
N SER A 91 21.59 3.48 9.52
CA SER A 91 21.04 4.35 8.47
C SER A 91 21.25 5.85 8.71
N PHE A 92 21.96 6.31 9.76
CA PHE A 92 22.36 7.72 9.91
C PHE A 92 23.77 8.04 9.39
N GLY A 93 24.48 7.06 8.82
CA GLY A 93 25.76 7.30 8.16
C GLY A 93 25.66 8.22 6.92
N LYS A 94 26.79 8.50 6.25
CA LYS A 94 26.85 9.39 5.08
C LYS A 94 25.86 9.01 3.96
N ALA A 95 25.65 7.72 3.72
CA ALA A 95 24.66 7.24 2.75
C ALA A 95 23.22 7.45 3.24
N GLY A 96 23.00 7.26 4.54
CA GLY A 96 21.75 7.43 5.23
C GLY A 96 21.12 8.82 5.13
N ILE A 97 21.92 9.85 5.40
CA ILE A 97 21.49 11.26 5.27
C ILE A 97 21.02 11.56 3.84
N ARG A 98 21.74 11.05 2.83
CA ARG A 98 21.37 11.24 1.42
C ARG A 98 20.03 10.57 1.09
N MET A 99 19.82 9.35 1.56
CA MET A 99 18.57 8.61 1.38
C MET A 99 17.41 9.30 2.08
N ASN A 100 17.61 9.80 3.30
CA ASN A 100 16.59 10.54 4.03
C ASN A 100 16.21 11.86 3.36
N LEU A 101 17.19 12.59 2.83
CA LEU A 101 16.94 13.82 2.06
C LEU A 101 16.13 13.51 0.80
N LEU A 102 16.50 12.45 0.07
CA LEU A 102 15.78 12.04 -1.13
C LEU A 102 14.33 11.62 -0.79
N ALA A 103 14.14 10.84 0.27
CA ALA A 103 12.81 10.45 0.76
C ALA A 103 11.96 11.68 1.12
N THR A 104 12.55 12.65 1.83
CA THR A 104 11.89 13.90 2.19
C THR A 104 11.45 14.69 0.96
N ILE A 105 12.32 14.82 -0.05
CA ILE A 105 12.00 15.51 -1.30
C ILE A 105 10.83 14.81 -2.01
N ILE A 106 10.84 13.47 -2.08
CA ILE A 106 9.76 12.70 -2.70
C ILE A 106 8.43 12.90 -1.95
N ILE A 107 8.45 12.88 -0.62
CA ILE A 107 7.25 13.15 0.20
C ILE A 107 6.70 14.55 -0.09
N LEU A 108 7.56 15.57 -0.08
CA LEU A 108 7.16 16.95 -0.38
C LEU A 108 6.63 17.09 -1.81
N LEU A 109 7.22 16.40 -2.77
CA LEU A 109 6.75 16.36 -4.15
C LEU A 109 5.35 15.74 -4.24
N ASN A 110 5.11 14.61 -3.57
CA ASN A 110 3.79 13.97 -3.54
C ASN A 110 2.72 14.90 -2.95
N ILE A 111 3.05 15.58 -1.84
CA ILE A 111 2.17 16.57 -1.22
C ILE A 111 1.91 17.75 -2.17
N GLY A 112 2.95 18.25 -2.84
CA GLY A 112 2.85 19.33 -3.82
C GLY A 112 1.96 18.96 -5.00
N VAL A 113 2.14 17.76 -5.56
CA VAL A 113 1.30 17.22 -6.65
C VAL A 113 -0.15 17.05 -6.19
N MET A 114 -0.38 16.52 -4.98
CA MET A 114 -1.72 16.39 -4.41
C MET A 114 -2.40 17.76 -4.31
N PHE A 115 -1.73 18.78 -3.77
CA PHE A 115 -2.29 20.14 -3.68
C PHE A 115 -2.50 20.77 -5.06
N ALA A 116 -1.57 20.60 -6.00
CA ALA A 116 -1.73 21.08 -7.37
C ALA A 116 -3.00 20.49 -8.01
N CYS A 117 -3.18 19.16 -7.93
CA CYS A 117 -4.40 18.50 -8.41
C CYS A 117 -5.66 18.99 -7.67
N TYR A 118 -5.58 19.17 -6.35
CA TYR A 118 -6.69 19.67 -5.55
C TYR A 118 -7.16 21.06 -6.02
N PHE A 119 -6.24 22.01 -6.21
CA PHE A 119 -6.60 23.37 -6.61
C PHE A 119 -6.96 23.51 -8.10
N ILE A 120 -6.44 22.64 -8.97
CA ILE A 120 -6.74 22.67 -10.41
C ILE A 120 -8.10 22.03 -10.71
N PHE A 121 -8.41 20.88 -10.09
CA PHE A 121 -9.56 20.07 -10.48
C PHE A 121 -10.74 20.13 -9.53
N PHE A 122 -10.56 20.62 -8.29
CA PHE A 122 -11.59 20.56 -7.26
C PHE A 122 -11.84 21.91 -6.59
N SER A 123 -13.09 22.16 -6.22
CA SER A 123 -13.43 23.30 -5.35
C SER A 123 -12.98 23.03 -3.92
N PRO A 124 -12.53 24.06 -3.17
CA PRO A 124 -12.11 23.90 -1.79
C PRO A 124 -13.24 23.35 -0.92
N SER A 125 -13.12 22.10 -0.49
CA SER A 125 -14.07 21.43 0.39
C SER A 125 -13.34 20.38 1.21
N THR A 126 -13.70 20.26 2.49
CA THR A 126 -13.08 19.29 3.39
C THR A 126 -13.30 17.84 2.94
N LYS A 127 -14.41 17.56 2.23
CA LYS A 127 -14.67 16.25 1.62
C LYS A 127 -13.70 15.94 0.48
N ASN A 128 -13.45 16.92 -0.37
CA ASN A 128 -12.50 16.80 -1.48
C ASN A 128 -11.07 16.65 -0.95
N MET A 129 -10.73 17.35 0.14
CA MET A 129 -9.44 17.19 0.80
C MET A 129 -9.25 15.76 1.33
N ALA A 130 -10.22 15.23 2.08
CA ALA A 130 -10.14 13.85 2.59
C ALA A 130 -9.99 12.82 1.46
N MET A 131 -10.74 12.99 0.36
CA MET A 131 -10.61 12.11 -0.81
C MET A 131 -9.23 12.24 -1.47
N MET A 132 -8.71 13.46 -1.64
CA MET A 132 -7.39 13.69 -2.24
C MET A 132 -6.25 13.11 -1.41
N VAL A 133 -6.33 13.22 -0.08
CA VAL A 133 -5.37 12.59 0.83
C VAL A 133 -5.42 11.06 0.68
N GLY A 134 -6.62 10.48 0.64
CA GLY A 134 -6.81 9.06 0.37
C GLY A 134 -6.21 8.63 -0.97
N THR A 135 -6.49 9.40 -2.03
CA THR A 135 -5.95 9.21 -3.39
C THR A 135 -4.43 9.28 -3.40
N MET A 136 -3.82 10.24 -2.70
CA MET A 136 -2.36 10.36 -2.61
C MET A 136 -1.75 9.08 -2.00
N TYR A 137 -2.27 8.64 -0.85
CA TYR A 137 -1.77 7.42 -0.20
C TYR A 137 -2.04 6.15 -1.01
N GLY A 138 -3.14 6.10 -1.77
CA GLY A 138 -3.41 5.02 -2.72
C GLY A 138 -2.43 5.03 -3.89
N ALA A 139 -2.19 6.19 -4.50
CA ALA A 139 -1.28 6.36 -5.63
C ALA A 139 0.17 6.00 -5.29
N VAL A 140 0.62 6.37 -4.08
CA VAL A 140 1.96 5.99 -3.57
C VAL A 140 1.96 4.65 -2.83
N THR A 141 0.84 3.92 -2.81
CA THR A 141 0.68 2.62 -2.16
C THR A 141 1.10 2.57 -0.69
N ASN A 142 0.95 3.68 0.05
CA ASN A 142 1.39 3.84 1.44
C ASN A 142 0.21 3.69 2.42
N THR A 143 -0.12 2.45 2.77
CA THR A 143 -1.22 2.09 3.68
C THR A 143 -1.03 2.59 5.12
N PRO A 144 0.18 2.58 5.72
CA PRO A 144 0.35 3.18 7.04
C PRO A 144 0.11 4.69 7.07
N GLY A 145 0.53 5.38 6.01
CA GLY A 145 0.26 6.79 5.85
C GLY A 145 -1.24 7.09 5.77
N LEU A 146 -2.02 6.25 5.09
CA LEU A 146 -3.49 6.32 5.09
C LEU A 146 -4.05 6.20 6.51
N GLY A 147 -3.57 5.23 7.29
CA GLY A 147 -4.01 5.03 8.67
C GLY A 147 -3.74 6.24 9.56
N ALA A 148 -2.52 6.77 9.51
CA ALA A 148 -2.16 7.99 10.23
C ALA A 148 -3.00 9.21 9.80
N ALA A 149 -3.27 9.33 8.49
CA ALA A 149 -4.12 10.41 7.97
C ALA A 149 -5.58 10.25 8.36
N SER A 150 -6.10 9.02 8.42
CA SER A 150 -7.45 8.73 8.91
C SER A 150 -7.61 9.14 10.36
N GLU A 151 -6.63 8.82 11.22
CA GLU A 151 -6.64 9.20 12.63
C GLU A 151 -6.55 10.72 12.83
N ALA A 152 -5.67 11.39 12.07
CA ALA A 152 -5.58 12.85 12.08
C ALA A 152 -6.90 13.51 11.63
N LEU A 153 -7.54 12.97 10.59
CA LEU A 153 -8.83 13.46 10.11
C LEU A 153 -9.94 13.27 11.15
N HIS A 154 -9.97 12.11 11.82
CA HIS A 154 -10.92 11.81 12.88
C HIS A 154 -10.77 12.80 14.05
N SER A 155 -9.54 13.11 14.45
CA SER A 155 -9.23 14.09 15.50
C SER A 155 -9.69 15.51 15.17
N ILE A 156 -9.65 15.91 13.89
CA ILE A 156 -10.01 17.27 13.45
C ILE A 156 -11.51 17.40 13.15
N MET A 157 -12.12 16.36 12.57
CA MET A 157 -13.47 16.43 12.01
C MET A 157 -14.54 15.69 12.80
N GLY A 158 -14.17 14.88 13.80
CA GLY A 158 -15.09 14.14 14.67
C GLY A 158 -15.98 13.11 13.97
N GLN A 159 -15.86 12.94 12.65
CA GLN A 159 -16.56 11.92 11.86
C GLN A 159 -15.55 11.03 11.15
N ASN A 160 -15.81 9.73 11.17
CA ASN A 160 -15.20 8.80 10.22
C ASN A 160 -15.75 9.13 8.84
N ILE A 161 -14.93 9.79 8.03
CA ILE A 161 -15.29 10.14 6.67
C ILE A 161 -14.89 8.95 5.79
N PRO A 162 -15.83 8.09 5.33
CA PRO A 162 -15.50 6.96 4.44
C PRO A 162 -14.86 7.41 3.12
N LEU A 163 -14.86 8.71 2.81
CA LEU A 163 -14.26 9.27 1.61
C LEU A 163 -12.74 9.08 1.53
N ILE A 164 -12.01 9.01 2.65
CA ILE A 164 -10.55 8.77 2.59
C ILE A 164 -10.24 7.35 2.12
N ALA A 165 -10.98 6.36 2.62
CA ALA A 165 -10.88 4.97 2.21
C ALA A 165 -11.31 4.79 0.74
N ASN A 166 -12.34 5.51 0.31
CA ASN A 166 -12.79 5.50 -1.09
C ASN A 166 -11.72 6.05 -2.04
N GLY A 167 -11.09 7.18 -1.69
CA GLY A 167 -10.00 7.75 -2.50
C GLY A 167 -8.83 6.77 -2.64
N TYR A 168 -8.45 6.12 -1.53
CA TYR A 168 -7.43 5.08 -1.54
C TYR A 168 -7.81 3.88 -2.42
N ALA A 169 -9.04 3.36 -2.25
CA ALA A 169 -9.53 2.20 -3.00
C ALA A 169 -9.54 2.43 -4.52
N CYS A 170 -9.85 3.65 -4.97
CA CYS A 170 -9.82 4.02 -6.38
C CYS A 170 -8.39 4.20 -6.92
N ALA A 171 -7.50 4.80 -6.13
CA ALA A 171 -6.16 5.15 -6.58
C ALA A 171 -5.16 3.99 -6.51
N TYR A 172 -5.31 3.09 -5.54
CA TYR A 172 -4.37 2.00 -5.32
C TYR A 172 -4.19 1.06 -6.53
N PRO A 173 -5.25 0.61 -7.22
CA PRO A 173 -5.12 -0.17 -8.45
C PRO A 173 -4.27 0.52 -9.52
N LEU A 174 -4.49 1.83 -9.69
CA LEU A 174 -3.76 2.64 -10.66
C LEU A 174 -2.31 2.85 -10.21
N GLY A 175 -2.05 3.03 -8.92
CA GLY A 175 -0.71 3.12 -8.34
C GLY A 175 0.10 1.85 -8.60
N VAL A 176 -0.48 0.68 -8.34
CA VAL A 176 0.18 -0.62 -8.59
C VAL A 176 0.47 -0.81 -10.08
N LEU A 177 -0.50 -0.56 -10.96
CA LEU A 177 -0.28 -0.63 -12.41
C LEU A 177 0.78 0.38 -12.88
N GLY A 178 0.80 1.58 -12.29
CA GLY A 178 1.78 2.62 -12.58
C GLY A 178 3.20 2.20 -12.20
N ILE A 179 3.39 1.65 -11.00
CA ILE A 179 4.70 1.16 -10.55
C ILE A 179 5.17 0.01 -11.44
N ILE A 180 4.31 -0.98 -11.69
CA ILE A 180 4.64 -2.12 -12.58
C ILE A 180 5.01 -1.60 -13.98
N GLY A 181 4.19 -0.71 -14.54
CA GLY A 181 4.43 -0.12 -15.85
C GLY A 181 5.74 0.66 -15.91
N ALA A 182 6.04 1.46 -14.87
CA ALA A 182 7.30 2.20 -14.76
C ALA A 182 8.50 1.27 -14.68
N THR A 183 8.44 0.20 -13.89
CA THR A 183 9.52 -0.79 -13.80
C THR A 183 9.75 -1.50 -15.14
N LEU A 184 8.68 -1.87 -15.86
CA LEU A 184 8.79 -2.46 -17.20
C LEU A 184 9.35 -1.47 -18.22
N LEU A 185 8.95 -0.20 -18.16
CA LEU A 185 9.45 0.85 -19.03
C LEU A 185 10.95 1.09 -18.81
N ILE A 186 11.40 1.16 -17.56
CA ILE A 186 12.83 1.28 -17.22
C ILE A 186 13.59 0.08 -17.77
N LYS A 187 13.08 -1.14 -17.57
CA LYS A 187 13.69 -2.36 -18.12
C LYS A 187 13.82 -2.30 -19.64
N TYR A 188 12.78 -1.84 -20.33
CA TYR A 188 12.77 -1.72 -21.79
C TYR A 188 13.76 -0.67 -22.28
N VAL A 189 13.76 0.53 -21.69
CA VAL A 189 14.66 1.63 -22.07
C VAL A 189 16.12 1.27 -21.79
N CYS A 190 16.41 0.72 -20.62
CA CYS A 190 17.76 0.36 -20.20
C CYS A 190 18.23 -1.00 -20.73
N HIS A 191 17.39 -1.74 -21.47
CA HIS A 191 17.71 -3.07 -22.01
C HIS A 191 18.24 -4.06 -20.95
N ILE A 192 17.67 -4.03 -19.74
CA ILE A 192 18.15 -4.83 -18.60
C ILE A 192 17.59 -6.25 -18.68
N ASP A 193 18.48 -7.24 -18.66
CA ASP A 193 18.11 -8.65 -18.48
C ASP A 193 18.13 -9.04 -17.00
N ILE A 194 16.93 -9.12 -16.41
CA ILE A 194 16.73 -9.47 -15.00
C ILE A 194 17.27 -10.87 -14.67
N LYS A 195 17.29 -11.81 -15.62
CA LYS A 195 17.85 -13.16 -15.36
C LYS A 195 19.36 -13.07 -15.17
N LYS A 196 20.03 -12.34 -16.05
CA LYS A 196 21.48 -12.13 -15.98
C LYS A 196 21.86 -11.34 -14.72
N GLU A 197 21.12 -10.28 -14.39
CA GLU A 197 21.37 -9.53 -13.15
C GLU A 197 21.15 -10.39 -11.89
N ASN A 198 20.09 -11.22 -11.85
CA ASN A 198 19.86 -12.10 -10.71
C ASN A 198 20.94 -13.18 -10.57
N GLU A 199 21.45 -13.72 -11.68
CA GLU A 199 22.58 -14.65 -11.66
C GLU A 199 23.86 -13.97 -11.15
N GLU A 200 24.13 -12.74 -11.58
CA GLU A 200 25.27 -11.96 -11.10
C GLU A 200 25.15 -11.57 -9.62
N LEU A 201 23.95 -11.25 -9.14
CA LEU A 201 23.67 -10.99 -7.72
C LEU A 201 23.84 -12.25 -6.87
N ASN A 202 23.24 -13.37 -7.27
CA ASN A 202 23.38 -14.65 -6.56
C ASN A 202 24.85 -15.11 -6.52
N ALA A 203 25.60 -14.90 -7.60
CA ALA A 203 27.03 -15.20 -7.63
C ALA A 203 27.84 -14.31 -6.68
N LYS A 204 27.46 -13.03 -6.52
CA LYS A 204 28.08 -12.10 -5.56
C LYS A 204 27.74 -12.45 -4.12
N GLU A 205 26.48 -12.74 -3.80
CA GLU A 205 26.05 -13.17 -2.47
C GLU A 205 26.68 -14.52 -2.06
N ALA A 206 26.89 -15.43 -3.02
CA ALA A 206 27.58 -16.69 -2.78
C ALA A 206 29.10 -16.52 -2.54
N GLN A 207 29.71 -15.45 -3.06
CA GLN A 207 31.13 -15.15 -2.86
C GLN A 207 31.42 -14.37 -1.58
N ASP A 208 30.50 -13.51 -1.13
CA ASP A 208 30.62 -12.76 0.12
C ASP A 208 29.24 -12.36 0.68
N PRO A 209 28.75 -13.06 1.73
CA PRO A 209 27.47 -12.77 2.39
C PRO A 209 27.38 -11.39 3.05
N HIS A 210 28.49 -10.64 3.12
CA HIS A 210 28.58 -9.33 3.76
C HIS A 210 29.03 -8.21 2.80
N ALA A 211 29.05 -8.45 1.49
CA ALA A 211 29.52 -7.45 0.51
C ALA A 211 28.66 -6.17 0.48
N VAL A 212 29.31 -5.05 0.76
CA VAL A 212 28.70 -3.70 0.80
C VAL A 212 28.48 -3.18 -0.64
N PRO A 213 27.35 -2.51 -0.95
CA PRO A 213 27.06 -2.05 -2.31
C PRO A 213 28.15 -1.13 -2.88
N HIS A 214 28.63 -1.43 -4.08
CA HIS A 214 29.60 -0.59 -4.78
C HIS A 214 28.94 0.73 -5.26
N PRO A 215 29.44 1.91 -4.84
CA PRO A 215 28.94 3.18 -5.35
C PRO A 215 29.38 3.38 -6.81
N MET A 216 28.42 3.31 -7.75
CA MET A 216 28.66 3.63 -9.15
C MET A 216 28.42 5.13 -9.39
N HIS A 217 29.46 5.83 -9.86
CA HIS A 217 29.38 7.22 -10.30
C HIS A 217 29.31 7.27 -11.83
N LEU A 218 28.12 7.54 -12.37
CA LEU A 218 27.96 7.80 -13.81
C LEU A 218 28.31 9.26 -14.09
N LYS A 219 29.38 9.47 -14.86
CA LYS A 219 29.73 10.78 -15.39
C LYS A 219 28.90 11.01 -16.65
N VAL A 220 27.85 11.81 -16.54
CA VAL A 220 27.06 12.25 -17.70
C VAL A 220 27.89 13.33 -18.40
N SER A 221 28.34 13.04 -19.62
CA SER A 221 29.03 13.96 -20.53
C SER A 221 28.05 14.83 -21.27
#